data_AF-A0A8S0G2B5-F1
#
_entry.id   AF-A0A8S0G2B5-F1
#
_cell.length_a   1.000
_cell.length_b   1.000
_cell.length_c   1.000
_cell.angle_alpha   90.00
_cell.angle_beta   90.00
_cell.angle_gamma   90.00
#
_symmetry.space_group_name_H-M   'P 1'
#
loop_
_entity.id
_entity.type
_entity.pdbx_description
1 polymer ?
#
loop_
_entity_poly.entity_id
_entity_poly.type
_entity_poly.pdbx_seq_one_letter_code
_entity_poly.pdbx_strand_id
1 'polypeptide(L)'
;MPITDLWGGQLSYIGFTNFDWGSDLGDDSGYANNGIKTRTNNSIASSHILALNYDHWHYSVVARYWHNGGQWNDDAELNFGNGNFNVRSTGWGGYLVVGYNF
;
A
#
# COMPACT_ATOMS: atom_id res chain seq x y z
N MET A 1 -17.57 -1.33 -8.14
CA MET A 1 -18.84 -2.04 -7.89
C MET A 1 -19.77 -1.13 -7.11
N PRO A 2 -20.97 -0.81 -7.63
CA PRO A 2 -22.00 -0.11 -6.86
C PRO A 2 -22.42 -0.94 -5.64
N ILE A 3 -22.70 -0.29 -4.50
CA ILE A 3 -23.24 -0.94 -3.29
C ILE A 3 -24.70 -0.53 -3.07
N THR A 4 -24.94 0.75 -2.75
CA THR A 4 -26.26 1.29 -2.38
C THR A 4 -26.22 2.82 -2.38
N ASP A 5 -27.37 3.46 -2.24
CA ASP A 5 -27.45 4.84 -1.80
C ASP A 5 -27.30 4.92 -0.26
N LEU A 6 -26.53 5.89 0.23
CA LEU A 6 -26.27 6.13 1.64
C LEU A 6 -26.13 7.65 1.88
N TRP A 7 -26.85 8.19 2.88
CA TRP A 7 -26.79 9.62 3.25
C TRP A 7 -26.94 10.61 2.08
N GLY A 8 -27.78 10.26 1.10
CA GLY A 8 -28.03 11.08 -0.08
C GLY A 8 -26.94 11.03 -1.17
N GLY A 9 -25.91 10.19 -1.01
CA GLY A 9 -24.90 9.90 -2.02
C GLY A 9 -24.89 8.43 -2.43
N GLN A 10 -24.13 8.13 -3.49
CA GLN A 10 -23.95 6.78 -4.03
C GLN A 10 -22.70 6.13 -3.44
N LEU A 11 -22.88 5.10 -2.62
CA LEU A 11 -21.80 4.32 -2.05
C LEU A 11 -21.35 3.23 -3.02
N SER A 12 -20.05 3.14 -3.23
CA SER A 12 -19.43 2.12 -4.08
C SER A 12 -18.14 1.57 -3.47
N TYR A 13 -17.79 0.36 -3.89
CA TYR A 13 -16.52 -0.28 -3.58
C TYR A 13 -15.64 -0.38 -4.82
N ILE A 14 -14.36 -0.02 -4.67
CA ILE A 14 -13.33 -0.19 -5.69
C ILE A 14 -12.19 -1.00 -5.08
N GLY A 15 -11.76 -2.06 -5.77
CA GLY A 15 -10.65 -2.89 -5.36
C GLY A 15 -9.69 -3.11 -6.52
N PHE A 16 -8.39 -2.97 -6.26
CA PHE A 16 -7.36 -3.32 -7.22
C PHE A 16 -6.10 -3.79 -6.49
N THR A 17 -5.36 -4.70 -7.12
CA THR A 17 -4.14 -5.25 -6.56
C THR A 17 -3.06 -5.29 -7.63
N ASN A 18 -1.88 -4.79 -7.30
CA ASN A 18 -0.68 -4.99 -8.09
C ASN A 18 0.11 -6.15 -7.50
N PHE A 19 0.39 -7.14 -8.34
CA PHE A 19 1.32 -8.23 -8.05
C PHE A 19 2.54 -7.98 -8.92
N ASP A 20 3.67 -7.68 -8.29
CA ASP A 20 4.94 -7.46 -8.98
C ASP A 20 5.86 -8.63 -8.61
N TRP A 21 6.37 -9.34 -9.62
CA TRP A 21 7.27 -10.48 -9.43
C TRP A 21 8.26 -10.58 -10.58
N GLY A 22 9.32 -11.38 -10.39
CA GLY A 22 10.33 -11.62 -11.42
C GLY A 22 11.38 -10.52 -11.56
N SER A 23 11.47 -9.61 -10.58
CA SER A 23 12.61 -8.69 -10.48
C SER A 23 13.83 -9.42 -9.94
N ASP A 24 15.01 -8.94 -10.28
CA ASP A 24 16.34 -9.34 -9.79
C ASP A 24 16.79 -8.55 -8.55
N LEU A 25 16.00 -7.57 -8.10
CA LEU A 25 16.45 -6.55 -7.16
C LEU A 25 16.90 -7.11 -5.80
N GLY A 26 16.24 -8.15 -5.27
CA GLY A 26 16.67 -8.82 -4.04
C GLY A 26 17.96 -9.63 -4.21
N ASP A 27 18.15 -10.24 -5.38
CA ASP A 27 19.37 -10.99 -5.73
C ASP A 27 20.57 -10.04 -5.85
N ASP A 28 20.38 -8.89 -6.48
CA ASP A 28 21.43 -7.90 -6.76
C ASP A 28 21.73 -6.96 -5.59
N SER A 29 20.86 -6.91 -4.58
CA SER A 29 21.03 -6.07 -3.40
C SER A 29 21.84 -6.72 -2.28
N GLY A 30 22.40 -5.89 -1.41
CA GLY A 30 23.15 -6.35 -0.23
C GLY A 30 22.27 -6.94 0.88
N TYR A 31 22.93 -7.42 1.92
CA TYR A 31 22.31 -7.90 3.16
C TYR A 31 22.15 -6.77 4.17
N ALA A 32 21.08 -6.87 4.97
CA ALA A 32 20.79 -6.05 6.12
C ALA A 32 21.63 -6.49 7.34
N ASN A 33 21.64 -5.68 8.40
CA ASN A 33 22.42 -5.94 9.61
C ASN A 33 22.01 -7.24 10.32
N ASN A 34 20.75 -7.65 10.19
CA ASN A 34 20.19 -8.90 10.71
C ASN A 34 20.36 -10.11 9.77
N GLY A 35 21.15 -9.98 8.70
CA GLY A 35 21.59 -11.09 7.85
C GLY A 35 20.60 -11.51 6.75
N ILE A 36 19.43 -10.87 6.62
CA ILE A 36 18.53 -11.07 5.49
C ILE A 36 18.85 -10.10 4.35
N LYS A 37 18.37 -10.35 3.12
CA LYS A 37 18.52 -9.38 2.02
C LYS A 37 17.80 -8.08 2.35
N THR A 38 18.34 -6.94 1.93
CA THR A 38 17.68 -5.62 2.12
C THR A 38 16.42 -5.44 1.25
N ARG A 39 16.32 -6.18 0.14
CA ARG A 39 15.31 -6.02 -0.90
C ARG A 39 14.71 -7.36 -1.33
N THR A 40 13.62 -7.32 -2.09
CA THR A 40 12.89 -8.52 -2.56
C THR A 40 12.66 -8.51 -4.06
N ASN A 41 12.54 -9.70 -4.64
CA ASN A 41 12.26 -9.90 -6.08
C ASN A 41 10.76 -9.75 -6.43
N ASN A 42 9.92 -9.52 -5.41
CA ASN A 42 8.49 -9.37 -5.54
C ASN A 42 7.94 -8.33 -4.56
N SER A 43 6.76 -7.80 -4.89
CA SER A 43 5.98 -6.87 -4.06
C SER A 43 4.50 -7.04 -4.35
N ILE A 44 3.66 -6.78 -3.35
CA ILE A 44 2.21 -6.68 -3.53
C ILE A 44 1.75 -5.35 -2.93
N ALA A 45 0.89 -4.65 -3.66
CA ALA A 45 0.14 -3.51 -3.16
C ALA A 45 -1.35 -3.71 -3.50
N SER A 46 -2.18 -3.95 -2.48
CA SER A 46 -3.62 -4.18 -2.63
C SER A 46 -4.41 -3.05 -2.01
N SER A 47 -5.34 -2.46 -2.76
CA SER A 47 -6.16 -1.32 -2.33
C SER A 47 -7.63 -1.71 -2.27
N HIS A 48 -8.28 -1.31 -1.17
CA HIS A 48 -9.70 -1.46 -0.92
C HIS A 48 -10.27 -0.07 -0.63
N ILE A 49 -11.20 0.39 -1.46
CA ILE A 49 -11.71 1.76 -1.42
C ILE A 49 -13.22 1.71 -1.22
N LEU A 50 -13.69 2.41 -0.20
CA LEU A 50 -15.10 2.78 -0.05
C LEU A 50 -15.25 4.25 -0.42
N ALA A 51 -16.02 4.52 -1.47
CA ALA A 51 -16.23 5.86 -2.00
C ALA A 51 -17.71 6.25 -1.93
N LEU A 52 -18.00 7.40 -1.33
CA LEU A 52 -19.31 8.02 -1.25
C LEU A 52 -19.35 9.23 -2.18
N ASN A 53 -20.14 9.15 -3.25
CA ASN A 53 -20.20 10.15 -4.30
C ASN A 53 -21.53 10.90 -4.29
N TYR A 54 -21.47 12.23 -4.37
CA TYR A 54 -22.59 13.12 -4.62
C TYR A 54 -22.49 13.67 -6.05
N ASP A 55 -23.37 14.62 -6.40
CA ASP A 55 -23.37 15.30 -7.70
C ASP A 55 -21.99 15.86 -8.08
N HIS A 56 -21.29 16.44 -7.10
CA HIS A 56 -19.93 16.92 -7.29
C HIS A 56 -18.94 16.46 -6.21
N TRP A 57 -19.33 16.54 -4.94
CA TRP A 57 -18.44 16.14 -3.84
C TRP A 57 -18.29 14.62 -3.75
N HIS A 58 -17.10 14.16 -3.40
CA HIS A 58 -16.87 12.76 -3.07
C HIS A 58 -15.90 12.60 -1.89
N TYR A 59 -16.14 11.55 -1.11
CA TYR A 59 -15.36 11.17 0.05
C TYR A 59 -14.95 9.70 -0.07
N SER A 60 -13.68 9.39 0.12
CA SER A 60 -13.20 8.01 0.05
C SER A 60 -12.34 7.63 1.24
N VAL A 61 -12.58 6.44 1.77
CA VAL A 61 -11.69 5.75 2.71
C VAL A 61 -10.97 4.66 1.94
N VAL A 62 -9.64 4.65 2.03
CA VAL A 62 -8.80 3.65 1.37
C VAL A 62 -8.07 2.85 2.44
N ALA A 63 -8.30 1.55 2.48
CA ALA A 63 -7.43 0.61 3.17
C ALA A 63 -6.46 0.00 2.16
N ARG A 64 -5.15 0.14 2.39
CA ARG A 64 -4.13 -0.43 1.52
C ARG A 64 -3.26 -1.40 2.30
N TYR A 65 -3.10 -2.59 1.75
CA TYR A 65 -2.20 -3.61 2.24
C TYR A 65 -0.96 -3.66 1.35
N TRP A 66 0.18 -3.84 1.98
CA TRP A 66 1.43 -4.16 1.31
C TRP A 66 2.00 -5.48 1.81
N HIS A 67 2.63 -6.19 0.90
CA HIS A 67 3.59 -7.25 1.19
C HIS A 67 4.89 -6.90 0.49
N ASN A 68 5.97 -6.71 1.25
CA ASN A 68 7.24 -6.19 0.75
C ASN A 68 7.06 -4.89 -0.06
N GLY A 69 6.32 -3.93 0.49
CA GLY A 69 5.98 -2.67 -0.17
C GLY A 69 7.21 -1.97 -0.77
N GLY A 70 7.13 -1.66 -2.07
CA GLY A 70 8.23 -1.04 -2.80
C GLY A 70 9.47 -1.92 -2.89
N GLN A 71 9.31 -3.25 -2.89
CA GLN A 71 10.36 -4.28 -2.90
C GLN A 71 11.36 -4.19 -1.73
N TRP A 72 10.96 -3.60 -0.61
CA TRP A 72 11.75 -3.68 0.62
C TRP A 72 11.49 -5.01 1.32
N ASN A 73 12.55 -5.71 1.71
CA ASN A 73 12.39 -6.93 2.48
C ASN A 73 11.90 -6.58 3.88
N ASP A 74 10.76 -7.13 4.27
CA ASP A 74 10.17 -6.85 5.57
C ASP A 74 11.11 -7.32 6.68
N ASP A 75 11.17 -6.54 7.76
CA ASP A 75 12.07 -6.75 8.90
C ASP A 75 13.57 -6.61 8.60
N ALA A 76 13.98 -6.15 7.41
CA ALA A 76 15.39 -5.84 7.16
C ALA A 76 15.90 -4.80 8.16
N GLU A 77 16.93 -5.13 8.95
CA GLU A 77 17.52 -4.20 9.91
C GLU A 77 18.51 -3.26 9.21
N LEU A 78 18.20 -1.96 9.20
CA LEU A 78 19.00 -0.93 8.56
C LEU A 78 19.44 0.12 9.58
N ASN A 79 20.43 0.94 9.20
CA ASN A 79 20.85 2.08 10.00
C ASN A 79 21.25 3.23 9.08
N PHE A 80 20.48 4.31 9.10
CA PHE A 80 20.71 5.50 8.28
C PHE A 80 21.42 6.62 9.05
N GLY A 81 22.22 6.26 10.05
CA GLY A 81 23.01 7.19 10.88
C GLY A 81 22.34 7.60 12.19
N ASN A 82 21.18 7.04 12.52
CA ASN A 82 20.39 7.38 13.73
C ASN A 82 20.06 6.15 14.60
N GLY A 83 20.83 5.07 14.45
CA GLY A 83 20.59 3.80 15.14
C GLY A 83 19.87 2.79 14.26
N ASN A 84 19.85 1.55 14.73
CA ASN A 84 19.24 0.45 14.01
C ASN A 84 17.72 0.57 14.06
N PHE A 85 17.08 0.27 12.93
CA PHE A 85 15.63 0.12 12.83
C PHE A 85 15.30 -1.03 11.89
N ASN A 86 14.11 -1.62 12.07
CA ASN A 86 13.61 -2.67 11.20
C ASN A 86 12.62 -2.09 10.20
N VAL A 87 12.79 -2.44 8.93
CA VAL A 87 11.85 -2.07 7.87
C VAL A 87 10.50 -2.71 8.15
N ARG A 88 9.42 -1.95 7.93
CA ARG A 88 8.02 -2.40 8.05
C ARG A 88 7.33 -2.21 6.70
N SER A 89 7.68 -3.05 5.75
CA SER A 89 7.17 -3.00 4.37
C SER A 89 5.95 -3.90 4.16
N THR A 90 5.64 -4.79 5.11
CA THR A 90 4.44 -5.62 5.11
C THR A 90 3.46 -5.15 6.19
N GLY A 91 2.24 -4.80 5.79
CA GLY A 91 1.23 -4.29 6.70
C GLY A 91 0.16 -3.44 6.04
N TRP A 92 -0.61 -2.75 6.88
CA TRP A 92 -1.71 -1.89 6.46
C TRP A 92 -1.39 -0.42 6.62
N GLY A 93 -1.94 0.39 5.72
CA GLY A 93 -1.99 1.84 5.81
C GLY A 93 -3.32 2.35 5.25
N GLY A 94 -3.63 3.60 5.55
CA GLY A 94 -4.91 4.20 5.21
C GLY A 94 -4.79 5.56 4.54
N TYR A 95 -5.76 5.90 3.70
CA TYR A 95 -5.91 7.23 3.12
C TYR A 95 -7.34 7.72 3.29
N LEU A 96 -7.49 9.04 3.49
CA LEU A 96 -8.75 9.75 3.38
C LEU A 96 -8.65 10.70 2.20
N VAL A 97 -9.66 10.69 1.33
CA VAL A 97 -9.72 11.53 0.13
C VAL A 97 -11.01 12.32 0.15
N VAL A 98 -10.91 13.63 -0.07
CA VAL A 98 -12.05 14.53 -0.28
C VAL A 98 -11.80 15.29 -1.57
N GLY A 99 -12.77 15.28 -2.48
CA GLY A 99 -12.63 15.91 -3.80
C GLY A 99 -13.94 16.40 -4.38
N TYR A 100 -13.83 17.12 -5.50
CA TYR A 100 -14.93 17.70 -6.26
C TYR A 100 -14.79 17.30 -7.73
N ASN A 101 -15.83 16.74 -8.31
CA ASN A 101 -15.93 16.40 -9.74
C ASN A 101 -16.44 17.63 -10.49
N PHE A 102 -15.63 18.16 -11.41
CA PHE A 102 -15.90 19.37 -12.22
C PHE A 102 -16.86 19.11 -13.37
#